data_AF-A0A8I6YC84-F1
#
_entry.id   AF-A0A8I6YC84-F1
#
_cell.length_a   1.000
_cell.length_b   1.000
_cell.length_c   1.000
_cell.angle_alpha   90.00
_cell.angle_beta   90.00
_cell.angle_gamma   90.00
#
_symmetry.space_group_name_H-M   'P 1'
#
loop_
_entity.id
_entity.type
_entity.pdbx_description
1 polymer ?
#
loop_
_entity_poly.entity_id
_entity_poly.type
_entity_poly.pdbx_seq_one_letter_code
_entity_poly.pdbx_strand_id
1 'polypeptide(L)'
;MLGRKAGAWWRIRFVRASDEGLYNEDGWSALRIRGRSVYHLRNALASRVGDIDIHGQRRDMVMCVRAGLYGRLTPLVVNLPHGRHSETLDIVVMLSGTPVGC
;
A
#
# COMPACT_ATOMS: atom_id res chain seq x y z
N MET A 1 7.02 -19.83 28.26
CA MET A 1 6.55 -18.45 28.03
C MET A 1 7.16 -17.96 26.71
N LEU A 2 6.40 -17.97 25.61
CA LEU A 2 6.91 -17.57 24.29
C LEU A 2 6.86 -16.04 24.19
N GLY A 3 8.02 -15.40 24.31
CA GLY A 3 8.15 -13.95 24.19
C GLY A 3 7.59 -13.48 22.85
N ARG A 4 6.46 -12.76 22.87
CA ARG A 4 5.97 -12.01 21.71
C ARG A 4 7.03 -10.95 21.40
N LYS A 5 7.94 -11.23 20.45
CA LYS A 5 8.76 -10.18 19.83
C LYS A 5 7.81 -9.07 19.42
N ALA A 6 7.97 -7.88 19.99
CA ALA A 6 7.15 -6.73 19.65
C ALA A 6 7.15 -6.60 18.12
N GLY A 7 5.98 -6.69 17.49
CA GLY A 7 5.89 -6.66 16.03
C GLY A 7 6.62 -5.45 15.49
N ALA A 8 7.60 -5.67 14.61
CA ALA A 8 8.42 -4.61 14.04
C ALA A 8 7.52 -3.52 13.45
N TRP A 9 7.93 -2.26 13.64
CA TRP A 9 7.28 -1.13 13.00
C TRP A 9 7.80 -1.02 11.57
N TRP A 10 6.89 -0.93 10.61
CA TRP A 10 7.21 -0.62 9.23
C TRP A 10 6.95 0.86 8.97
N ARG A 11 7.91 1.52 8.32
CA ARG A 11 7.66 2.79 7.64
C ARG A 11 7.23 2.46 6.21
N ILE A 12 6.03 2.86 5.85
CA ILE A 12 5.51 2.70 4.49
C ILE A 12 5.51 4.08 3.86
N ARG A 13 6.21 4.25 2.73
CA ARG A 13 5.93 5.37 1.84
C ARG A 13 4.98 4.89 0.77
N PHE A 14 4.03 5.72 0.41
CA PHE A 14 3.06 5.37 -0.60
C PHE A 14 2.67 6.54 -1.47
N VAL A 15 2.26 6.23 -2.70
CA VAL A 15 1.69 7.18 -3.64
C VAL A 15 0.54 6.50 -4.37
N ARG A 16 -0.54 7.24 -4.62
CA ARG A 16 -1.64 6.76 -5.45
C ARG A 16 -1.29 7.02 -6.91
N ALA A 17 -1.40 5.99 -7.73
CA ALA A 17 -1.34 6.12 -9.19
C ALA A 17 -2.69 6.56 -9.76
N SER A 18 -2.64 7.23 -10.90
CA SER A 18 -3.79 7.52 -11.75
C SER A 18 -4.33 6.22 -12.37
N ASP A 19 -5.49 6.30 -13.03
CA ASP A 19 -6.10 5.14 -13.67
C ASP A 19 -5.27 4.64 -14.87
N GLU A 20 -4.39 5.48 -15.42
CA GLU A 20 -3.39 5.14 -16.45
C GLU A 20 -2.09 4.54 -15.86
N GLY A 21 -2.00 4.41 -14.53
CA GLY A 21 -0.83 3.85 -13.84
C GLY A 21 0.33 4.85 -13.64
N LEU A 22 0.12 6.14 -13.91
CA LEU A 22 1.12 7.19 -13.69
C LEU A 22 1.06 7.71 -12.25
N TYR A 23 2.19 8.10 -11.68
CA TYR A 23 2.25 8.68 -10.34
C TYR A 23 3.37 9.72 -10.23
N ASN A 24 3.16 10.71 -9.36
CA ASN A 24 4.12 11.79 -9.12
C ASN A 24 5.23 11.33 -8.17
N GLU A 25 6.50 11.45 -8.59
CA GLU A 25 7.68 11.12 -7.77
C GLU A 25 7.86 12.03 -6.56
N ASP A 26 7.25 13.21 -6.54
CA ASP A 26 7.24 14.11 -5.38
C ASP A 26 5.98 13.94 -4.52
N GLY A 27 5.03 13.13 -4.97
CA GLY A 27 3.71 12.93 -4.34
C GLY A 27 3.67 11.89 -3.22
N TRP A 28 4.83 11.43 -2.72
CA TRP A 28 4.88 10.36 -1.73
C TRP A 28 4.43 10.85 -0.35
N SER A 29 3.51 10.09 0.24
CA SER A 29 3.10 10.21 1.64
C SER A 29 3.72 9.08 2.47
N ALA A 30 3.72 9.22 3.79
CA ALA A 30 4.25 8.18 4.67
C ALA A 30 3.31 7.86 5.84
N LEU A 31 3.30 6.59 6.24
CA LEU A 31 2.62 6.12 7.43
C LEU A 31 3.48 5.07 8.14
N ARG A 32 3.13 4.77 9.40
CA ARG A 32 3.71 3.66 10.14
C ARG A 32 2.64 2.62 10.43
N ILE A 33 2.96 1.35 10.20
CA ILE A 33 2.12 0.23 10.66
C ILE A 33 2.90 -0.67 11.62
N ARG A 34 2.15 -1.31 12.50
CA ARG A 34 2.66 -2.36 13.37
C ARG A 34 2.26 -3.73 12.82
N GLY A 35 3.19 -4.67 12.88
CA GLY A 35 2.96 -6.05 12.45
C GLY A 35 3.23 -6.25 10.96
N ARG A 36 2.69 -7.33 10.40
CA ARG A 36 3.07 -7.82 9.07
C ARG A 36 1.89 -8.06 8.13
N SER A 37 0.67 -7.81 8.59
CA SER A 37 -0.53 -8.17 7.83
C SER A 37 -0.71 -7.29 6.61
N VAL A 38 -0.75 -7.89 5.42
CA VAL A 38 -1.05 -7.18 4.16
C VAL A 38 -2.47 -6.63 4.15
N TYR A 39 -3.42 -7.33 4.79
CA TYR A 39 -4.79 -6.87 4.95
C TYR A 39 -4.87 -5.61 5.82
N HIS A 40 -4.14 -5.59 6.93
CA HIS A 40 -4.07 -4.39 7.79
C HIS A 40 -3.44 -3.21 7.04
N LEU A 41 -2.37 -3.44 6.28
CA LEU A 41 -1.76 -2.44 5.42
C LEU A 41 -2.73 -1.90 4.36
N ARG A 42 -3.47 -2.79 3.68
CA ARG A 42 -4.49 -2.42 2.69
C ARG A 42 -5.55 -1.49 3.30
N ASN A 43 -6.08 -1.83 4.47
CA ASN A 43 -7.07 -1.00 5.15
C ASN A 43 -6.49 0.35 5.57
N ALA A 44 -5.25 0.39 6.06
CA ALA A 44 -4.60 1.64 6.42
C ALA A 44 -4.38 2.56 5.20
N LEU A 45 -4.04 1.99 4.03
CA LEU A 45 -3.85 2.73 2.79
C LEU A 45 -5.17 3.18 2.18
N ALA A 46 -6.20 2.33 2.17
CA ALA A 46 -7.56 2.67 1.72
C ALA A 46 -8.07 3.97 2.34
N SER A 47 -7.97 4.09 3.67
CA SER A 47 -8.39 5.31 4.39
C SER A 47 -7.57 6.56 4.06
N ARG A 48 -6.41 6.42 3.39
CA ARG A 48 -5.52 7.54 3.04
C ARG A 48 -5.60 7.94 1.57
N VAL A 49 -5.84 6.98 0.69
CA VAL A 49 -5.88 7.24 -0.77
C VAL A 49 -7.28 7.55 -1.30
N GLY A 50 -8.31 7.35 -0.47
CA GLY A 50 -9.72 7.50 -0.85
C GLY A 50 -10.11 6.43 -1.86
N ASP A 51 -10.49 5.26 -1.38
CA ASP A 51 -10.87 4.12 -2.21
C ASP A 51 -12.37 4.03 -2.50
N ILE A 52 -13.12 5.10 -2.22
CA ILE A 52 -14.55 5.19 -2.52
C ILE A 52 -14.75 5.97 -3.82
N ASP A 53 -15.56 5.45 -4.73
CA ASP A 53 -15.93 6.13 -5.96
C ASP A 53 -17.09 7.11 -5.79
N ILE A 54 -17.49 7.77 -6.88
CA ILE A 54 -18.59 8.75 -6.88
C ILE A 54 -19.96 8.13 -6.51
N HIS A 55 -20.09 6.80 -6.57
CA HIS A 55 -21.30 6.06 -6.23
C HIS A 55 -21.24 5.47 -4.81
N GLY A 56 -20.22 5.82 -4.03
CA GLY A 56 -20.04 5.29 -2.68
C GLY A 56 -19.53 3.85 -2.65
N GLN A 57 -19.12 3.28 -3.78
CA GLN A 57 -18.60 1.92 -3.85
C GLN A 57 -17.09 1.87 -3.63
N ARG A 58 -16.64 0.81 -2.98
CA ARG A 58 -15.22 0.59 -2.70
C ARG A 58 -14.53 0.06 -3.94
N ARG A 59 -13.57 0.82 -4.46
CA ARG A 59 -12.69 0.42 -5.56
C ARG A 59 -11.78 -0.71 -5.12
N ASP A 60 -11.50 -1.62 -6.05
CA ASP A 60 -10.43 -2.57 -5.87
C ASP A 60 -9.09 -1.86 -5.77
N MET A 61 -8.22 -2.42 -4.93
CA MET A 61 -6.93 -1.84 -4.63
C MET A 61 -5.84 -2.86 -4.88
N VAL A 62 -4.89 -2.52 -5.74
CA VAL A 62 -3.64 -3.23 -5.94
C VAL A 62 -2.52 -2.42 -5.30
N MET A 63 -1.77 -3.05 -4.41
CA MET A 63 -0.58 -2.45 -3.79
C MET A 63 0.65 -3.06 -4.47
N CYS A 64 1.53 -2.24 -5.00
CA CYS A 64 2.76 -2.68 -5.65
C CYS A 64 3.99 -2.13 -4.93
N VAL A 65 4.93 -3.00 -4.57
CA VAL A 65 6.24 -2.57 -4.04
C VAL A 65 7.10 -2.05 -5.18
N ARG A 66 7.76 -0.92 -4.94
CA ARG A 66 8.81 -0.37 -5.80
C ARG A 66 10.17 -0.46 -5.11
N ALA A 67 11.07 -1.28 -5.63
CA ALA A 67 12.42 -1.43 -5.08
C ALA A 67 13.38 -0.39 -5.67
N GLY A 68 13.24 0.86 -5.25
CA GLY A 68 14.07 2.00 -5.72
C GLY A 68 13.56 2.64 -7.02
N LEU A 69 14.24 3.71 -7.47
CA LEU A 69 13.74 4.60 -8.53
C LEU A 69 13.44 3.88 -9.85
N TYR A 70 14.30 2.97 -10.30
CA TYR A 70 14.06 2.21 -11.53
C TYR A 70 13.55 0.79 -11.27
N GLY A 71 13.14 0.51 -10.03
CA GLY A 71 12.63 -0.79 -9.61
C GLY A 71 11.29 -1.08 -10.27
N ARG A 72 11.14 -2.30 -10.80
CA ARG A 72 9.88 -2.78 -11.34
C ARG A 72 8.83 -2.89 -10.23
N LEU A 73 7.61 -2.43 -10.52
CA LEU A 73 6.47 -2.60 -9.63
C LEU A 73 6.13 -4.08 -9.49
N THR A 74 6.10 -4.56 -8.23
CA THR A 74 5.79 -5.96 -7.90
C THR A 74 4.56 -6.02 -6.99
N PRO A 75 3.47 -6.70 -7.38
CA PRO A 75 2.27 -6.80 -6.56
C PRO A 75 2.55 -7.40 -5.17
N LEU A 76 2.04 -6.74 -4.14
CA LEU A 76 2.11 -7.19 -2.76
C LEU A 76 0.84 -7.95 -2.39
N VAL A 77 0.91 -9.26 -2.49
CA VAL A 77 -0.21 -10.18 -2.19
C VAL A 77 0.00 -10.99 -0.90
N VAL A 78 1.20 -10.91 -0.32
CA VAL A 78 1.58 -11.64 0.90
C VAL A 78 1.86 -10.69 2.05
N ASN A 79 1.79 -11.22 3.27
CA ASN A 79 2.21 -10.51 4.47
C ASN A 79 3.66 -10.00 4.35
N LEU A 80 3.91 -8.82 4.90
CA LEU A 80 5.24 -8.22 4.92
C LEU A 80 6.25 -9.18 5.55
N PRO A 81 7.53 -9.16 5.14
CA PRO A 81 8.56 -9.95 5.79
C PRO A 81 8.73 -9.53 7.26
N HIS A 82 9.56 -10.25 8.01
CA HIS A 82 9.99 -9.74 9.31
C HIS A 82 10.95 -8.56 9.06
N GLY A 83 10.44 -7.34 9.24
CA GLY A 83 11.24 -6.14 9.01
C GLY A 83 12.35 -5.98 10.04
N ARG A 84 13.48 -5.42 9.62
CA ARG A 84 14.41 -4.76 10.53
C ARG A 84 13.84 -3.38 10.88
N HIS A 85 14.16 -2.87 12.08
CA HIS A 85 13.53 -1.70 12.70
C HIS A 85 13.63 -0.36 11.90
N SER A 86 14.27 -0.35 10.74
CA SER A 86 14.54 0.83 9.90
C SER A 86 14.16 0.68 8.42
N GLU A 87 13.61 -0.46 7.98
CA GLU A 87 13.27 -0.65 6.58
C GLU A 87 12.06 0.21 6.18
N THR A 88 12.21 0.92 5.06
CA THR A 88 11.14 1.68 4.42
C THR A 88 10.68 0.92 3.20
N LEU A 89 9.36 0.70 3.10
CA LEU A 89 8.75 0.05 1.95
C LEU A 89 8.02 1.09 1.11
N ASP A 90 8.42 1.22 -0.14
CA ASP A 90 7.78 2.10 -1.12
C ASP A 90 6.67 1.35 -1.84
N ILE A 91 5.44 1.84 -1.73
CA ILE A 91 4.24 1.21 -2.29
C ILE A 91 3.51 2.16 -3.24
N VAL A 92 3.37 1.77 -4.50
CA VAL A 92 2.43 2.41 -5.44
C VAL A 92 1.08 1.76 -5.28
N VAL A 93 0.05 2.55 -5.01
CA VAL A 93 -1.33 2.13 -4.86
C VAL A 93 -2.08 2.41 -6.15
N MET A 94 -2.56 1.37 -6.80
CA MET A 94 -3.44 1.47 -7.97
C MET A 94 -4.86 1.12 -7.54
N LEU A 95 -5.81 1.97 -7.91
CA LEU A 95 -7.22 1.68 -7.73
C LEU A 95 -7.79 1.20 -9.06
N SER A 96 -8.55 0.11 -9.02
CA SER A 96 -9.34 -0.36 -10.13
C SER A 96 -10.81 -0.28 -9.71
N GLY A 97 -11.65 0.27 -10.58
CA GLY A 97 -13.09 0.25 -10.39
C GLY A 97 -13.66 -0.09 -11.75
N THR A 98 -14.47 -1.13 -11.81
CA THR A 98 -15.30 -1.39 -12.97
C THR A 98 -16.25 -0.20 -13.14
N PRO A 99 -16.24 0.53 -14.27
CA PRO A 99 -17.46 1.19 -14.68
C PRO A 99 -18.42 0.04 -15.04
N VAL A 100 -19.24 -0.38 -14.08
CA VAL A 100 -20.43 -1.16 -14.41
C VAL A 100 -21.39 -0.19 -15.06
N GLY A 101 -21.23 -0.01 -16.37
CA GLY A 101 -22.23 0.64 -17.19
C GLY A 101 -23.51 -0.18 -17.13
N CYS A 102 -24.61 0.47 -16.75
CA CYS A 102 -25.95 0.26 -17.26
C CYS A 102 -26.59 1.65 -17.38
#